data_AF-A0A969NWM7-F1
#
_entry.id   AF-A0A969NWM7-F1
#
_cell.length_a   1.000
_cell.length_b   1.000
_cell.length_c   1.000
_cell.angle_alpha   90.00
_cell.angle_beta   90.00
_cell.angle_gamma   90.00
#
_symmetry.space_group_name_H-M   'P 1'
#
loop_
_entity.id
_entity.type
_entity.pdbx_description
1 polymer ?
#
loop_
_entity_poly.entity_id
_entity_poly.type
_entity_poly.pdbx_seq_one_letter_code
_entity_poly.pdbx_strand_id
1 'polypeptide(L)'
;MGLEYQTGSKVYINDLWELLREWYINNGTLEIIATDKGKEKKIWHDQPRRGDRNIKAPNQVYQRFAELFPKIKKQREKKDSQRKGQFYLTDISFSEANRAASEATVKQSVKHQTQSQTENEANEPKNPITQAKKIIGELDKSEQKALISWLTAIEKDETNSSTANKNLSATKNPAKGEKIASPASPVDIVSVTASPIASLTASPDKTTASLNKEEQKASSASTVDRDRVTASGNGSLAKSSAFEIGSSVANNNPEKKSYNWHGTIVSFSEGGADVRWDERKGMQGGQVLWHRLTELRLL
;
A
#
# COMPACT_ATOMS: atom_id res chain seq x y z
N MET A 1 -8.60 4.65 -11.32
CA MET A 1 -9.59 5.60 -10.78
C MET A 1 -9.27 6.98 -11.34
N GLY A 2 -9.97 7.39 -12.39
CA GLY A 2 -9.86 8.72 -12.98
C GLY A 2 -10.94 9.63 -12.39
N LEU A 3 -10.53 10.76 -11.83
CA LEU A 3 -11.41 11.82 -11.35
C LEU A 3 -11.14 13.07 -12.17
N GLU A 4 -12.20 13.75 -12.54
CA GLU A 4 -12.13 14.95 -13.36
C GLU A 4 -12.95 16.07 -12.73
N TYR A 5 -12.56 17.32 -13.02
CA TYR A 5 -13.38 18.47 -12.68
C TYR A 5 -14.64 18.50 -13.53
N GLN A 6 -15.80 18.50 -12.87
CA GLN A 6 -17.08 18.65 -13.55
C GLN A 6 -17.96 19.61 -12.75
N THR A 7 -18.19 20.81 -13.27
CA THR A 7 -18.98 21.83 -12.56
C THR A 7 -20.39 21.33 -12.25
N GLY A 8 -20.81 21.50 -10.99
CA GLY A 8 -22.16 21.13 -10.54
C GLY A 8 -22.38 19.64 -10.30
N SER A 9 -21.37 18.77 -10.52
CA SER A 9 -21.44 17.39 -10.08
C SER A 9 -21.28 17.28 -8.57
N LYS A 10 -21.76 16.17 -8.02
CA LYS A 10 -21.69 15.85 -6.60
C LYS A 10 -21.18 14.42 -6.44
N VAL A 11 -20.14 14.24 -5.64
CA VAL A 11 -19.63 12.92 -5.26
C VAL A 11 -19.63 12.80 -3.75
N TYR A 12 -20.30 11.77 -3.24
CA TYR A 12 -20.39 11.53 -1.81
C TYR A 12 -19.06 11.02 -1.25
N ILE A 13 -18.69 11.53 -0.06
CA ILE A 13 -17.42 11.19 0.57
C ILE A 13 -17.33 9.69 0.91
N ASN A 14 -18.46 9.07 1.28
CA ASN A 14 -18.47 7.64 1.62
C ASN A 14 -18.23 6.75 0.39
N ASP A 15 -18.92 7.02 -0.71
CA ASP A 15 -18.74 6.29 -1.98
C ASP A 15 -17.31 6.41 -2.49
N LEU A 16 -16.74 7.62 -2.41
CA LEU A 16 -15.35 7.89 -2.79
C LEU A 16 -14.36 7.11 -1.90
N TRP A 17 -14.66 7.00 -0.62
CA TRP A 17 -13.86 6.20 0.32
C TRP A 17 -13.94 4.70 0.02
N GLU A 18 -15.12 4.17 -0.29
CA GLU A 18 -15.30 2.74 -0.60
C GLU A 18 -14.52 2.33 -1.85
N LEU A 19 -14.60 3.15 -2.91
CA LEU A 19 -13.81 2.95 -4.12
C LEU A 19 -12.30 3.01 -3.85
N LEU A 20 -11.86 3.96 -3.02
CA LEU A 20 -10.46 4.07 -2.64
C LEU A 20 -9.99 2.87 -1.80
N ARG A 21 -10.84 2.38 -0.89
CA ARG A 21 -10.59 1.18 -0.09
C ARG A 21 -10.40 -0.04 -0.97
N GLU A 22 -11.27 -0.24 -1.96
CA GLU A 22 -11.15 -1.33 -2.93
C GLU A 22 -9.87 -1.22 -3.74
N TRP A 23 -9.52 -0.01 -4.19
CA TRP A 23 -8.25 0.24 -4.88
C TRP A 23 -7.03 -0.08 -4.01
N TYR A 24 -7.06 0.25 -2.71
CA TYR A 24 -5.98 -0.11 -1.79
C TYR A 24 -5.84 -1.61 -1.58
N ILE A 25 -6.96 -2.35 -1.56
CA ILE A 25 -6.94 -3.82 -1.49
C ILE A 25 -6.30 -4.40 -2.76
N ASN A 26 -6.76 -3.93 -3.93
CA ASN A 26 -6.29 -4.43 -5.22
C ASN A 26 -4.79 -4.17 -5.45
N ASN A 27 -4.26 -3.06 -4.93
CA ASN A 27 -2.84 -2.74 -5.02
C ASN A 27 -1.99 -3.31 -3.87
N GLY A 28 -2.61 -4.01 -2.91
CA GLY A 28 -1.92 -4.55 -1.73
C GLY A 28 -1.44 -3.49 -0.74
N THR A 29 -1.96 -2.26 -0.81
CA THR A 29 -1.74 -1.23 0.22
C THR A 29 -2.54 -1.52 1.49
N LEU A 30 -3.72 -2.12 1.34
CA LEU A 30 -4.57 -2.53 2.44
C LEU A 30 -4.76 -4.05 2.39
N GLU A 31 -4.41 -4.72 3.46
CA GLU A 31 -4.64 -6.15 3.64
C GLU A 31 -5.64 -6.37 4.77
N ILE A 32 -6.68 -7.15 4.50
CA ILE A 32 -7.73 -7.47 5.46
C ILE A 32 -7.53 -8.92 5.89
N ILE A 33 -7.03 -9.12 7.11
CA ILE A 33 -6.87 -10.46 7.68
C ILE A 33 -8.06 -10.75 8.59
N ALA A 34 -8.85 -11.76 8.25
CA ALA A 34 -9.88 -12.29 9.13
C ALA A 34 -9.20 -12.95 10.33
N THR A 35 -9.44 -12.43 11.53
CA THR A 35 -8.97 -13.06 12.77
C THR A 35 -9.98 -14.12 13.20
N ASP A 36 -9.53 -15.18 13.88
CA ASP A 36 -10.33 -16.31 14.38
C ASP A 36 -11.58 -15.92 15.20
N LYS A 37 -11.65 -14.67 15.66
CA LYS A 37 -12.79 -14.09 16.40
C LYS A 37 -13.83 -13.41 15.52
N GLY A 38 -13.81 -13.62 14.20
CA GLY A 38 -14.69 -12.94 13.24
C GLY A 38 -14.44 -11.42 13.13
N LYS A 39 -13.33 -10.93 13.68
CA LYS A 39 -12.93 -9.53 13.59
C LYS A 39 -11.92 -9.37 12.46
N GLU A 40 -12.17 -8.40 11.58
CA GLU A 40 -11.25 -8.04 10.51
C GLU A 40 -10.14 -7.13 11.03
N LYS A 41 -8.88 -7.55 10.89
CA LYS A 41 -7.72 -6.70 11.14
C LYS A 41 -7.28 -6.08 9.82
N LYS A 42 -7.22 -4.75 9.79
CA LYS A 42 -6.77 -3.97 8.64
C LYS A 42 -5.29 -3.65 8.80
N ILE A 43 -4.45 -4.24 7.96
CA ILE A 43 -3.01 -3.98 7.90
C ILE A 43 -2.76 -3.01 6.76
N TRP A 44 -2.19 -1.85 7.10
CA TRP A 44 -1.84 -0.81 6.14
C TRP A 44 -0.35 -0.90 5.83
N HIS A 45 -0.03 -1.07 4.56
CA HIS A 45 1.35 -1.03 4.07
C HIS A 45 1.72 0.42 3.72
N ASP A 46 2.96 0.81 4.00
CA ASP A 46 3.45 2.16 3.73
C ASP A 46 3.64 2.39 2.22
N GLN A 47 3.26 3.58 1.75
CA GLN A 47 3.46 3.98 0.36
C GLN A 47 4.96 4.24 0.11
N PRO A 48 5.48 3.95 -1.10
CA PRO A 48 6.86 4.22 -1.46
C PRO A 48 7.26 5.70 -1.28
N ARG A 49 6.29 6.61 -1.45
CA ARG A 49 6.48 8.05 -1.24
C ARG A 49 5.93 8.46 0.12
N ARG A 50 6.83 8.93 1.00
CA ARG A 50 6.49 9.45 2.33
C ARG A 50 5.49 10.62 2.32
N GLY A 51 5.42 11.36 1.20
CA GLY A 51 4.47 12.46 1.01
C GLY A 51 3.03 12.01 0.78
N ASP A 52 2.83 10.78 0.30
CA ASP A 52 1.51 10.27 -0.07
C ASP A 52 0.93 9.43 1.08
N ARG A 53 0.22 10.10 1.99
CA ARG A 53 -0.33 9.43 3.18
C ARG A 53 -1.63 8.73 2.83
N ASN A 54 -1.68 7.42 3.11
CA ASN A 54 -2.88 6.61 3.01
C ASN A 54 -4.08 7.26 3.72
N ILE A 55 -5.22 7.24 3.03
CA ILE A 55 -6.52 7.62 3.59
C ILE A 55 -7.06 6.41 4.33
N LYS A 56 -7.30 6.51 5.64
CA LYS A 56 -7.74 5.37 6.47
C LYS A 56 -9.22 5.39 6.82
N ALA A 57 -9.86 6.55 6.65
CA ALA A 57 -11.26 6.77 7.04
C ALA A 57 -11.93 7.83 6.14
N PRO A 58 -13.28 7.80 6.01
CA PRO A 58 -14.01 8.74 5.15
C PRO A 58 -13.76 10.21 5.48
N ASN A 59 -13.58 10.54 6.75
CA ASN A 59 -13.35 11.92 7.20
C ASN A 59 -12.02 12.52 6.67
N GLN A 60 -11.05 11.68 6.31
CA GLN A 60 -9.75 12.10 5.78
C GLN A 60 -9.77 12.38 4.27
N VAL A 61 -10.79 11.89 3.56
CA VAL A 61 -10.93 12.03 2.11
C VAL A 61 -10.89 13.50 1.68
N TYR A 62 -11.70 14.35 2.32
CA TYR A 62 -11.77 15.76 1.94
C TYR A 62 -10.42 16.48 2.06
N GLN A 63 -9.67 16.24 3.15
CA GLN A 63 -8.40 16.91 3.38
C GLN A 63 -7.40 16.60 2.27
N ARG A 64 -7.30 15.33 1.84
CA ARG A 64 -6.40 14.91 0.77
C ARG A 64 -6.85 15.37 -0.60
N PHE A 65 -8.14 15.30 -0.86
CA PHE A 65 -8.68 15.71 -2.15
C PHE A 65 -8.64 17.22 -2.32
N ALA A 66 -8.69 18.01 -1.24
CA ALA A 66 -8.53 19.47 -1.32
C ALA A 66 -7.09 19.87 -1.70
N GLU A 67 -6.08 19.07 -1.33
CA GLU A 67 -4.69 19.27 -1.76
C GLU A 67 -4.54 19.06 -3.28
N LEU A 68 -5.21 18.04 -3.82
CA LEU A 68 -5.16 17.69 -5.26
C LEU A 68 -6.11 18.55 -6.12
N PHE A 69 -7.27 18.90 -5.56
CA PHE A 69 -8.32 19.60 -6.28
C PHE A 69 -8.74 20.87 -5.51
N PRO A 70 -8.01 21.99 -5.63
CA PRO A 70 -8.22 23.19 -4.79
C PRO A 70 -9.60 23.85 -4.94
N LYS A 71 -10.32 23.56 -6.04
CA LYS A 71 -11.65 24.14 -6.33
C LYS A 71 -12.80 23.41 -5.64
N ILE A 72 -12.59 22.22 -5.09
CA ILE A 72 -13.67 21.42 -4.51
C ILE A 72 -14.16 22.04 -3.21
N LYS A 73 -15.46 21.88 -2.93
CA LYS A 73 -16.05 22.30 -1.66
C LYS A 73 -16.76 21.12 -1.01
N LYS A 74 -16.57 20.96 0.29
CA LYS A 74 -17.33 20.01 1.11
C LYS A 74 -18.67 20.62 1.49
N GLN A 75 -19.76 19.98 1.10
CA GLN A 75 -21.11 20.39 1.45
C GLN A 75 -21.87 19.23 2.11
N ARG A 76 -22.89 19.58 2.91
CA ARG A 76 -23.78 18.61 3.55
C ARG A 76 -25.06 18.48 2.74
N GLU A 77 -25.48 17.25 2.44
CA GLU A 77 -26.70 17.01 1.67
C GLU A 77 -27.94 17.31 2.52
N LYS A 78 -28.81 18.14 1.95
CA LYS A 78 -30.04 18.64 2.58
C LYS A 78 -31.28 18.30 1.77
N LYS A 79 -31.13 18.11 0.45
CA LYS A 79 -32.25 17.93 -0.49
C LYS A 79 -32.64 16.47 -0.64
N ASP A 80 -31.65 15.59 -0.76
CA ASP A 80 -31.90 14.16 -0.93
C ASP A 80 -32.33 13.51 0.39
N SER A 81 -33.48 12.84 0.40
CA SER A 81 -34.02 12.15 1.57
C SER A 81 -33.23 10.90 1.94
N GLN A 82 -32.67 10.17 0.97
CA GLN A 82 -31.95 8.92 1.23
C GLN A 82 -30.55 9.16 1.77
N ARG A 83 -29.89 10.21 1.29
CA ARG A 83 -28.51 10.56 1.69
C ARG A 83 -28.45 11.81 2.58
N LYS A 84 -29.58 12.16 3.20
CA LYS A 84 -29.71 13.36 4.04
C LYS A 84 -28.67 13.34 5.15
N GLY A 85 -27.94 14.46 5.30
CA GLY A 85 -26.94 14.63 6.35
C GLY A 85 -25.56 14.06 6.03
N GLN A 86 -25.39 13.31 4.94
CA GLN A 86 -24.08 12.90 4.43
C GLN A 86 -23.33 14.09 3.83
N PHE A 87 -22.00 13.98 3.76
CA PHE A 87 -21.15 14.98 3.12
C PHE A 87 -20.79 14.55 1.70
N TYR A 88 -20.79 15.52 0.79
CA TYR A 88 -20.36 15.35 -0.60
C TYR A 88 -19.38 16.47 -0.99
N LEU A 89 -18.64 16.21 -2.05
CA LEU A 89 -17.70 17.13 -2.70
C LEU A 89 -18.36 17.66 -3.97
N THR A 90 -18.29 18.98 -4.18
CA THR A 90 -18.75 19.62 -5.41
C THR A 90 -17.65 19.68 -6.45
N ASP A 91 -18.06 19.79 -7.71
CA ASP A 91 -17.21 20.13 -8.85
C ASP A 91 -16.21 19.03 -9.27
N ILE A 92 -16.42 17.80 -8.81
CA ILE A 92 -15.67 16.61 -9.22
C ILE A 92 -16.60 15.46 -9.61
N SER A 93 -16.20 14.67 -10.59
CA SER A 93 -16.91 13.46 -10.99
C SER A 93 -15.95 12.34 -11.36
N PHE A 94 -16.47 11.13 -11.43
CA PHE A 94 -15.75 10.01 -12.02
C PHE A 94 -15.75 10.17 -13.54
N SER A 95 -14.57 10.11 -14.16
CA SER A 95 -14.43 10.10 -15.61
C SER A 95 -15.33 9.00 -16.22
N GLU A 96 -15.97 9.23 -17.36
CA GLU A 96 -16.90 8.27 -18.00
C GLU A 96 -16.33 6.85 -18.13
N ALA A 97 -15.02 6.73 -18.41
CA ALA A 97 -14.32 5.44 -18.47
C ALA A 97 -14.42 4.61 -17.17
N ASN A 98 -14.59 5.26 -16.01
CA ASN A 98 -14.76 4.60 -14.71
C ASN A 98 -16.22 4.51 -14.26
N ARG A 99 -17.15 5.24 -14.89
CA ARG A 99 -18.57 5.22 -14.51
C ARG A 99 -19.20 3.85 -14.78
N ALA A 100 -18.84 3.21 -15.90
CA ALA A 100 -19.24 1.85 -16.24
C ALA A 100 -18.78 0.80 -15.21
N ALA A 101 -17.61 0.99 -14.60
CA ALA A 101 -17.12 0.12 -13.53
C ALA A 101 -17.86 0.37 -12.20
N SER A 102 -18.12 1.64 -11.84
CA SER A 102 -18.82 1.98 -10.59
C SER A 102 -20.31 1.61 -10.57
N GLU A 103 -21.01 1.69 -11.70
CA GLU A 103 -22.41 1.23 -11.80
C GLU A 103 -22.55 -0.30 -11.68
N ALA A 104 -21.50 -1.05 -12.02
CA ALA A 104 -21.46 -2.49 -11.81
C ALA A 104 -21.28 -2.86 -10.32
N THR A 105 -20.42 -2.14 -9.58
CA THR A 105 -20.17 -2.42 -8.16
C THR A 105 -21.36 -2.07 -7.25
N VAL A 106 -22.12 -1.01 -7.56
CA VAL A 106 -23.35 -0.66 -6.80
C VAL A 106 -24.45 -1.73 -6.94
N LYS A 107 -24.50 -2.46 -8.06
CA LYS A 107 -25.42 -3.60 -8.22
C LYS A 107 -24.96 -4.84 -7.46
N GLN A 108 -23.67 -4.96 -7.15
CA GLN A 108 -23.12 -6.10 -6.42
C GLN A 108 -23.28 -5.96 -4.89
N SER A 109 -23.34 -4.72 -4.37
CA SER A 109 -23.64 -4.48 -2.95
C SER A 109 -25.11 -4.70 -2.55
N VAL A 110 -26.05 -4.75 -3.50
CA VAL A 110 -27.46 -5.08 -3.22
C VAL A 110 -27.71 -6.60 -3.17
N LYS A 111 -26.85 -7.43 -3.78
CA LYS A 111 -27.00 -8.90 -3.72
C LYS A 111 -26.42 -9.55 -2.47
N HIS A 112 -25.50 -8.91 -1.76
CA HIS A 112 -24.91 -9.47 -0.53
C HIS A 112 -25.57 -8.98 0.77
N GLN A 113 -26.64 -8.18 0.70
CA GLN A 113 -27.32 -7.65 1.89
C GLN A 113 -28.83 -7.93 1.96
N THR A 114 -29.35 -8.89 1.17
CA THR A 114 -30.75 -9.36 1.25
C THR A 114 -30.86 -10.82 1.68
N GLN A 115 -29.90 -11.32 2.46
CA GLN A 115 -30.01 -12.68 3.01
C GLN A 115 -29.50 -12.76 4.45
N SER A 116 -29.86 -11.80 5.28
CA SER A 116 -29.65 -11.85 6.73
C SER A 116 -30.63 -10.93 7.45
N GLN A 117 -31.94 -11.17 7.35
CA GLN A 117 -32.94 -10.68 8.31
C GLN A 117 -34.37 -11.16 7.99
N THR A 118 -34.62 -12.45 8.24
CA THR A 118 -35.92 -13.09 8.54
C THR A 118 -35.53 -14.51 8.98
N GLU A 119 -35.85 -15.08 10.13
CA GLU A 119 -36.85 -14.85 11.18
C GLU A 119 -36.25 -15.33 12.52
N ASN A 120 -36.67 -14.70 13.62
CA ASN A 120 -36.61 -15.31 14.94
C ASN A 120 -37.83 -16.22 15.08
N GLU A 121 -37.65 -17.54 15.19
CA GLU A 121 -38.38 -18.40 16.15
C GLU A 121 -37.91 -19.87 16.11
N ALA A 122 -37.64 -20.39 17.31
CA ALA A 122 -37.69 -21.80 17.75
C ALA A 122 -36.78 -22.90 17.10
N ASN A 123 -35.86 -23.40 17.94
CA ASN A 123 -35.44 -24.80 18.13
C ASN A 123 -35.00 -25.67 16.92
N GLU A 124 -33.68 -25.91 16.78
CA GLU A 124 -32.98 -27.22 16.81
C GLU A 124 -31.55 -27.11 16.20
N PRO A 125 -30.54 -27.81 16.73
CA PRO A 125 -29.19 -27.82 16.15
C PRO A 125 -29.13 -28.73 14.91
N LYS A 126 -29.31 -28.15 13.71
CA LYS A 126 -29.11 -28.88 12.45
C LYS A 126 -27.66 -28.82 12.00
N ASN A 127 -27.05 -30.00 12.05
CA ASN A 127 -25.68 -30.36 11.66
C ASN A 127 -25.28 -29.78 10.28
N PRO A 128 -24.12 -29.10 10.14
CA PRO A 128 -23.66 -28.48 8.89
C PRO A 128 -23.49 -29.46 7.72
N ILE A 129 -23.44 -30.78 7.98
CA ILE A 129 -23.29 -31.84 6.97
C ILE A 129 -24.52 -31.92 6.03
N THR A 130 -25.71 -31.53 6.49
CA THR A 130 -26.94 -31.66 5.69
C THR A 130 -27.09 -30.55 4.64
N GLN A 131 -26.52 -29.36 4.87
CA GLN A 131 -26.52 -28.28 3.88
C GLN A 131 -25.55 -28.55 2.73
N ALA A 132 -24.40 -29.17 3.00
CA ALA A 132 -23.44 -29.56 1.96
C ALA A 132 -24.03 -30.59 0.97
N LYS A 133 -24.86 -31.53 1.46
CA LYS A 133 -25.53 -32.52 0.60
C LYS A 133 -26.58 -31.93 -0.34
N LYS A 134 -27.19 -30.79 0.01
CA LYS A 134 -28.18 -30.12 -0.84
C LYS A 134 -27.53 -29.41 -2.04
N ILE A 135 -26.32 -28.86 -1.86
CA ILE A 135 -25.55 -28.19 -2.92
C ILE A 135 -24.98 -29.20 -3.92
N ILE A 136 -24.62 -30.40 -3.46
CA ILE A 136 -24.09 -31.47 -4.33
C ILE A 136 -25.17 -32.02 -5.29
N GLY A 137 -26.46 -31.88 -4.96
CA GLY A 137 -27.57 -32.36 -5.80
C GLY A 137 -27.80 -31.60 -7.10
N GLU A 138 -27.27 -30.37 -7.25
CA GLU A 138 -27.42 -29.55 -8.46
C GLU A 138 -26.23 -29.60 -9.42
N LEU A 139 -25.13 -30.27 -9.03
CA LEU A 139 -23.95 -30.42 -9.89
C LEU A 139 -24.12 -31.61 -10.85
N ASP A 140 -23.64 -31.46 -12.08
CA ASP A 140 -23.64 -32.53 -13.06
C ASP A 140 -22.79 -33.71 -12.59
N LYS A 141 -23.13 -34.94 -13.02
CA LYS A 141 -22.49 -36.19 -12.55
C LYS A 141 -20.97 -36.21 -12.81
N SER A 142 -20.51 -35.44 -13.79
CA SER A 142 -19.11 -35.24 -14.13
C SER A 142 -18.36 -34.45 -13.05
N GLU A 143 -18.95 -33.39 -12.51
CA GLU A 143 -18.36 -32.52 -11.50
C GLU A 143 -18.38 -33.17 -10.10
N GLN A 144 -19.44 -33.93 -9.79
CA GLN A 144 -19.51 -34.70 -8.54
C GLN A 144 -18.36 -35.72 -8.44
N LYS A 145 -18.00 -36.39 -9.56
CA LYS A 145 -16.87 -37.32 -9.60
C LYS A 145 -15.53 -36.60 -9.41
N ALA A 146 -15.36 -35.40 -9.96
CA ALA A 146 -14.15 -34.62 -9.80
C ALA A 146 -13.95 -34.18 -8.34
N LEU A 147 -15.02 -33.73 -7.67
CA LEU A 147 -14.96 -33.34 -6.25
C LEU A 147 -14.69 -34.53 -5.33
N ILE A 148 -15.34 -35.68 -5.56
CA ILE A 148 -15.09 -36.90 -4.77
C ILE A 148 -13.64 -37.36 -4.98
N SER A 149 -13.12 -37.32 -6.21
CA SER A 149 -11.73 -37.67 -6.51
C SER A 149 -10.73 -36.74 -5.82
N TRP A 150 -11.02 -35.44 -5.77
CA TRP A 150 -10.17 -34.45 -5.10
C TRP A 150 -10.17 -34.62 -3.57
N LEU A 151 -11.35 -34.82 -2.98
CA LEU A 151 -11.49 -35.13 -1.55
C LEU A 151 -10.71 -36.41 -1.16
N THR A 152 -10.81 -37.45 -1.98
CA THR A 152 -10.08 -38.71 -1.75
C THR A 152 -8.55 -38.55 -1.88
N ALA A 153 -8.08 -37.58 -2.66
CA ALA A 153 -6.65 -37.30 -2.80
C ALA A 153 -6.08 -36.60 -1.56
N ILE A 154 -6.84 -35.67 -0.97
CA ILE A 154 -6.44 -34.95 0.25
C ILE A 154 -6.30 -35.92 1.43
N GLU A 155 -7.22 -36.87 1.57
CA GLU A 155 -7.20 -37.85 2.68
C GLU A 155 -6.01 -38.84 2.58
N LYS A 156 -5.46 -39.03 1.37
CA LYS A 156 -4.28 -39.87 1.14
C LYS A 156 -2.94 -39.18 1.42
N ASP A 157 -2.90 -37.86 1.39
CA ASP A 157 -1.66 -37.11 1.66
C ASP A 157 -1.42 -36.90 3.17
N GLU A 158 -2.46 -36.92 4.01
CA GLU A 158 -2.31 -36.76 5.46
C GLU A 158 -1.75 -38.01 6.17
N THR A 159 -1.76 -39.19 5.56
CA THR A 159 -1.32 -40.44 6.21
C THR A 159 0.17 -40.78 6.03
N ASN A 160 0.96 -39.98 5.32
CA ASN A 160 2.38 -40.27 5.05
C ASN A 160 3.40 -39.28 5.67
N SER A 161 3.01 -38.43 6.62
CA SER A 161 3.95 -37.56 7.36
C SER A 161 3.96 -37.77 8.87
N SER A 162 4.09 -39.02 9.33
CA SER A 162 4.38 -39.29 10.75
C SER A 162 5.24 -40.53 10.93
N THR A 163 6.51 -40.49 10.50
CA THR A 163 7.56 -41.38 11.02
C THR A 163 8.95 -40.79 10.77
N ALA A 164 9.42 -39.88 11.63
CA ALA A 164 10.84 -39.68 11.90
C ALA A 164 11.00 -38.65 13.03
N ASN A 165 11.15 -39.13 14.26
CA ASN A 165 12.20 -38.67 15.18
C ASN A 165 12.03 -39.37 16.54
N LYS A 166 12.73 -40.48 16.69
CA LYS A 166 12.99 -41.13 17.97
C LYS A 166 14.47 -41.52 17.97
N ASN A 167 15.31 -40.74 18.65
CA ASN A 167 16.24 -41.24 19.68
C ASN A 167 17.48 -40.34 19.94
N LEU A 168 17.94 -40.46 21.20
CA LEU A 168 19.17 -39.98 21.85
C LEU A 168 19.17 -38.49 22.27
N SER A 169 19.44 -38.13 23.52
CA SER A 169 20.22 -38.81 24.56
C SER A 169 19.88 -38.28 25.96
N ALA A 170 19.96 -39.20 26.93
CA ALA A 170 19.91 -38.94 28.35
C ALA A 170 21.25 -38.40 28.86
N THR A 171 21.21 -37.41 29.74
CA THR A 171 22.31 -37.13 30.67
C THR A 171 21.76 -36.66 32.01
N LYS A 172 22.17 -37.39 33.05
CA LYS A 172 21.95 -37.15 34.48
C LYS A 172 22.47 -35.77 34.90
N ASN A 173 21.77 -35.08 35.82
CA ASN A 173 22.21 -34.97 37.23
C ASN A 173 21.19 -34.21 38.11
N PRO A 174 21.20 -34.46 39.44
CA PRO A 174 20.23 -33.92 40.39
C PRO A 174 20.80 -32.74 41.22
N ALA A 175 19.95 -31.76 41.54
CA ALA A 175 20.18 -30.77 42.62
C ALA A 175 18.80 -30.49 43.26
N LYS A 176 18.47 -31.07 44.42
CA LYS A 176 18.84 -30.66 45.77
C LYS A 176 18.48 -29.18 46.02
N GLY A 177 17.40 -29.00 46.78
CA GLY A 177 16.79 -27.70 47.04
C GLY A 177 17.51 -26.87 48.08
N GLU A 178 17.10 -25.60 48.15
CA GLU A 178 17.25 -24.80 49.36
C GLU A 178 16.14 -23.75 49.42
N LYS A 179 15.66 -23.57 50.64
CA LYS A 179 14.45 -22.90 51.08
C LYS A 179 14.90 -21.71 51.89
N ILE A 180 14.82 -20.47 51.41
CA ILE A 180 15.04 -19.29 52.27
C ILE A 180 14.12 -18.12 51.87
N ALA A 181 13.17 -17.89 52.77
CA ALA A 181 12.59 -16.65 53.29
C ALA A 181 12.47 -15.38 52.42
N SER A 182 11.24 -14.85 52.40
CA SER A 182 10.94 -13.40 52.36
C SER A 182 11.60 -12.66 53.52
N PRO A 183 11.83 -11.34 53.39
CA PRO A 183 11.00 -10.44 54.20
C PRO A 183 10.54 -9.16 53.47
N ALA A 184 9.53 -8.57 54.10
CA ALA A 184 8.81 -7.35 53.78
C ALA A 184 9.67 -6.07 53.81
N SER A 185 9.27 -5.03 53.05
CA SER A 185 8.54 -3.88 53.62
C SER A 185 8.43 -2.69 52.64
N PRO A 186 7.48 -1.76 52.89
CA PRO A 186 6.97 -0.74 51.96
C PRO A 186 7.57 0.65 52.21
N VAL A 187 7.47 1.56 51.23
CA VAL A 187 7.65 3.00 51.46
C VAL A 187 6.70 3.78 50.54
N ASP A 188 5.70 4.41 51.16
CA ASP A 188 4.91 5.54 50.65
C ASP A 188 5.80 6.71 50.22
N ILE A 189 5.35 7.61 49.33
CA ILE A 189 5.60 9.07 49.40
C ILE A 189 4.86 9.81 48.27
N VAL A 190 3.83 10.55 48.72
CA VAL A 190 3.24 11.84 48.29
C VAL A 190 2.87 12.18 46.84
N SER A 191 1.55 12.37 46.72
CA SER A 191 0.82 13.44 46.06
C SER A 191 1.52 14.81 45.98
N VAL A 192 1.50 15.43 44.78
CA VAL A 192 1.47 16.90 44.64
C VAL A 192 0.50 17.28 43.52
N THR A 193 -0.59 17.90 43.94
CA THR A 193 -1.53 18.73 43.20
C THR A 193 -0.96 20.12 42.93
N ALA A 194 -1.10 20.65 41.71
CA ALA A 194 -1.45 22.06 41.43
C ALA A 194 -1.59 22.34 39.91
N SER A 195 -2.80 22.71 39.48
CA SER A 195 -3.06 23.64 38.34
C SER A 195 -2.93 25.10 38.85
N PRO A 196 -3.26 26.18 38.11
CA PRO A 196 -3.37 26.47 36.65
C PRO A 196 -2.49 27.71 36.26
N ILE A 197 -2.64 28.29 35.04
CA ILE A 197 -2.80 29.76 34.78
C ILE A 197 -2.41 30.21 33.34
N ALA A 198 -3.35 30.99 32.78
CA ALA A 198 -3.29 32.10 31.80
C ALA A 198 -2.81 31.95 30.35
N SER A 199 -3.80 32.20 29.48
CA SER A 199 -3.80 33.07 28.30
C SER A 199 -2.70 34.15 28.22
N LEU A 200 -2.16 34.31 27.00
CA LEU A 200 -1.68 35.61 26.51
C LEU A 200 -2.15 35.80 25.06
N THR A 201 -3.08 36.75 24.94
CA THR A 201 -3.44 37.51 23.76
C THR A 201 -2.31 38.45 23.34
N ALA A 202 -1.97 38.52 22.05
CA ALA A 202 -1.52 39.76 21.39
C ALA A 202 -1.41 39.56 19.87
N SER A 203 -2.36 40.16 19.12
CA SER A 203 -2.08 40.73 17.80
C SER A 203 -1.18 41.96 17.96
N PRO A 204 -0.45 42.37 16.90
CA PRO A 204 -0.89 43.58 16.23
C PRO A 204 -0.81 43.55 14.70
N ASP A 205 -1.81 44.23 14.14
CA ASP A 205 -1.89 45.10 12.96
C ASP A 205 -0.80 45.15 11.88
N LYS A 206 -1.33 45.14 10.64
CA LYS A 206 -1.08 46.06 9.51
C LYS A 206 0.37 46.49 9.22
N THR A 207 0.82 46.12 8.02
CA THR A 207 1.45 47.11 7.13
C THR A 207 1.10 46.84 5.67
N THR A 208 0.36 47.78 5.10
CA THR A 208 0.16 48.03 3.68
C THR A 208 1.36 48.76 3.07
N ALA A 209 1.92 48.24 1.98
CA ALA A 209 2.65 48.99 0.94
C ALA A 209 2.74 48.05 -0.29
N SER A 210 1.91 48.19 -1.32
CA SER A 210 2.04 49.11 -2.48
C SER A 210 3.41 49.11 -3.15
N LEU A 211 3.37 48.65 -4.42
CA LEU A 211 4.13 49.05 -5.60
C LEU A 211 5.60 49.47 -5.40
N ASN A 212 6.50 48.77 -6.10
CA ASN A 212 7.18 49.40 -7.23
C ASN A 212 7.64 48.39 -8.28
N LYS A 213 7.50 48.85 -9.51
CA LYS A 213 7.82 48.26 -10.80
C LYS A 213 9.19 48.81 -11.17
N GLU A 214 10.17 47.96 -11.45
CA GLU A 214 11.31 48.38 -12.26
C GLU A 214 11.92 47.22 -13.03
N GLU A 215 11.77 47.32 -14.35
CA GLU A 215 12.65 46.74 -15.36
C GLU A 215 14.11 47.08 -15.05
N GLN A 216 14.98 46.07 -15.00
CA GLN A 216 16.36 46.27 -15.42
C GLN A 216 16.79 45.18 -16.40
N LYS A 217 17.13 45.72 -17.57
CA LYS A 217 17.69 45.11 -18.76
C LYS A 217 19.21 45.24 -18.66
N ALA A 218 19.90 44.28 -19.26
CA ALA A 218 21.24 44.35 -19.85
C ALA A 218 22.46 43.90 -19.02
N SER A 219 23.21 43.00 -19.68
CA SER A 219 24.68 42.86 -19.71
C SER A 219 25.32 42.26 -18.44
N SER A 220 26.27 41.32 -18.49
CA SER A 220 27.43 41.28 -19.38
C SER A 220 28.04 39.88 -19.40
N ALA A 221 28.67 39.58 -20.53
CA ALA A 221 29.60 38.48 -20.73
C ALA A 221 30.75 38.48 -19.71
N SER A 222 31.18 37.30 -19.29
CA SER A 222 32.57 37.09 -18.87
C SER A 222 33.08 35.79 -19.47
N THR A 223 33.88 35.99 -20.52
CA THR A 223 34.85 35.04 -21.06
C THR A 223 35.91 34.81 -19.99
N VAL A 224 36.12 33.56 -19.58
CA VAL A 224 37.34 33.15 -18.88
C VAL A 224 37.92 31.97 -19.63
N ASP A 225 38.91 32.30 -20.46
CA ASP A 225 39.95 31.40 -20.93
C ASP A 225 40.61 30.69 -19.75
N ARG A 226 40.73 29.36 -19.84
CA ARG A 226 41.79 28.64 -19.14
C ARG A 226 42.32 27.52 -20.01
N ASP A 227 43.49 27.80 -20.55
CA ASP A 227 44.37 26.93 -21.30
C ASP A 227 44.72 25.62 -20.57
N ARG A 228 44.60 24.53 -21.35
CA ARG A 228 45.71 23.62 -21.71
C ARG A 228 46.40 22.80 -20.61
N VAL A 229 46.05 21.50 -20.55
CA VAL A 229 47.05 20.41 -20.47
C VAL A 229 46.63 19.28 -21.40
N THR A 230 47.46 19.06 -22.42
CA THR A 230 47.48 17.92 -23.34
C THR A 230 48.03 16.68 -22.66
N ALA A 231 47.32 15.56 -22.75
CA ALA A 231 47.91 14.23 -22.74
C ALA A 231 47.23 13.38 -23.82
N SER A 232 48.05 13.02 -24.81
CA SER A 232 47.73 12.22 -25.98
C SER A 232 47.68 10.74 -25.61
N GLY A 233 46.67 10.01 -26.09
CA GLY A 233 46.52 8.57 -25.83
C GLY A 233 45.46 7.91 -26.71
N ASN A 234 45.84 7.66 -27.97
CA ASN A 234 45.40 6.57 -28.86
C ASN A 234 43.92 6.15 -28.90
N GLY A 235 43.21 6.72 -29.87
CA GLY A 235 42.53 5.99 -30.95
C GLY A 235 41.88 4.64 -30.65
N SER A 236 40.62 4.67 -30.22
CA SER A 236 39.61 3.71 -30.67
C SER A 236 38.33 4.49 -30.89
N LEU A 237 37.83 4.44 -32.13
CA LEU A 237 36.57 5.02 -32.57
C LEU A 237 35.40 4.22 -31.97
N ALA A 238 35.33 4.15 -30.65
CA ALA A 238 34.26 3.51 -29.93
C ALA A 238 33.05 4.44 -29.97
N LYS A 239 32.00 4.02 -30.68
CA LYS A 239 30.63 4.49 -30.50
C LYS A 239 30.44 4.80 -29.01
N SER A 240 30.33 6.09 -28.67
CA SER A 240 30.13 6.56 -27.30
C SER A 240 28.98 5.75 -26.71
N SER A 241 29.27 4.89 -25.75
CA SER A 241 28.29 4.08 -25.07
C SER A 241 27.24 5.04 -24.52
N ALA A 242 25.99 4.92 -24.96
CA ALA A 242 24.86 5.78 -24.56
C ALA A 242 24.53 5.70 -23.05
N PHE A 243 25.36 5.00 -22.29
CA PHE A 243 25.22 4.76 -20.86
C PHE A 243 26.22 5.64 -20.12
N GLU A 244 25.74 6.39 -19.16
CA GLU A 244 26.53 7.19 -18.23
C GLU A 244 26.30 6.67 -16.79
N ILE A 245 27.23 6.96 -15.88
CA ILE A 245 27.00 6.70 -14.45
C ILE A 245 25.83 7.58 -14.01
N GLY A 246 24.83 6.97 -13.38
CA GLY A 246 23.57 7.63 -13.01
C GLY A 246 22.44 7.45 -14.03
N SER A 247 22.69 6.89 -15.22
CA SER A 247 21.62 6.58 -16.17
C SER A 247 20.66 5.51 -15.60
N SER A 248 19.36 5.74 -15.77
CA SER A 248 18.33 4.75 -15.50
C SER A 248 18.29 3.71 -16.63
N VAL A 249 18.32 2.43 -16.24
CA VAL A 249 18.38 1.31 -17.18
C VAL A 249 17.41 0.20 -16.77
N ALA A 250 17.07 -0.64 -17.73
CA ALA A 250 16.35 -1.87 -17.51
C ALA A 250 17.05 -3.08 -18.13
N ASN A 251 16.92 -4.24 -17.49
CA ASN A 251 17.41 -5.48 -18.10
C ASN A 251 16.46 -5.94 -19.22
N ASN A 252 17.02 -6.22 -20.40
CA ASN A 252 16.30 -6.60 -21.61
C ASN A 252 16.43 -8.10 -21.95
N ASN A 253 17.11 -8.90 -21.12
CA ASN A 253 17.25 -10.33 -21.37
C ASN A 253 16.07 -11.11 -20.76
N PRO A 254 15.19 -11.74 -21.58
CA PRO A 254 14.00 -12.45 -21.09
C PRO A 254 14.31 -13.74 -20.33
N GLU A 255 15.52 -14.30 -20.47
CA GLU A 255 15.92 -15.54 -19.80
C GLU A 255 16.33 -15.29 -18.33
N LYS A 256 16.64 -14.03 -17.97
CA LYS A 256 17.02 -13.68 -16.60
C LYS A 256 15.79 -13.34 -15.77
N LYS A 257 15.82 -13.74 -14.50
CA LYS A 257 14.82 -13.31 -13.50
C LYS A 257 14.74 -11.78 -13.35
N SER A 258 15.82 -11.08 -13.72
CA SER A 258 15.90 -9.62 -13.71
C SER A 258 15.25 -8.94 -14.92
N TYR A 259 14.61 -9.68 -15.83
CA TYR A 259 13.94 -9.10 -17.00
C TYR A 259 12.95 -7.99 -16.59
N ASN A 260 13.05 -6.82 -17.25
CA ASN A 260 12.27 -5.61 -16.94
C ASN A 260 12.43 -5.07 -15.51
N TRP A 261 13.49 -5.44 -14.79
CA TRP A 261 13.86 -4.73 -13.58
C TRP A 261 14.46 -3.38 -13.95
N HIS A 262 14.30 -2.40 -13.07
CA HIS A 262 14.81 -1.03 -13.26
C HIS A 262 15.89 -0.76 -12.24
N GLY A 263 16.94 -0.07 -12.67
CA GLY A 263 18.05 0.28 -11.80
C GLY A 263 18.83 1.47 -12.34
N THR A 264 19.84 1.88 -11.58
CA THR A 264 20.72 2.98 -11.91
C THR A 264 22.15 2.47 -12.03
N ILE A 265 22.86 2.86 -13.09
CA ILE A 265 24.28 2.52 -13.26
C ILE A 265 25.10 3.25 -12.19
N VAL A 266 25.94 2.51 -11.45
CA VAL A 266 26.79 3.04 -10.37
C VAL A 266 28.25 3.10 -10.80
N SER A 267 28.73 2.09 -11.52
CA SER A 267 30.10 2.01 -12.03
C SER A 267 30.17 1.23 -13.32
N PHE A 268 31.24 1.45 -14.09
CA PHE A 268 31.60 0.65 -15.25
C PHE A 268 32.79 -0.23 -14.91
N SER A 269 32.76 -1.45 -15.40
CA SER A 269 33.83 -2.45 -15.31
C SER A 269 33.99 -3.10 -16.68
N GLU A 270 35.12 -3.77 -16.94
CA GLU A 270 35.49 -4.20 -18.30
C GLU A 270 34.38 -5.00 -19.01
N GLY A 271 33.71 -4.34 -19.98
CA GLY A 271 32.62 -4.91 -20.79
C GLY A 271 31.22 -4.87 -20.19
N GLY A 272 31.02 -4.24 -19.03
CA GLY A 272 29.75 -4.21 -18.32
C GLY A 272 29.53 -2.98 -17.44
N ALA A 273 28.44 -3.00 -16.69
CA ALA A 273 28.09 -1.98 -15.72
C ALA A 273 27.54 -2.62 -14.44
N ASP A 274 27.89 -2.04 -13.31
CA ASP A 274 27.32 -2.35 -12.01
C ASP A 274 26.03 -1.54 -11.84
N VAL A 275 24.91 -2.23 -11.74
CA VAL A 275 23.58 -1.62 -11.67
C VAL A 275 23.00 -1.83 -10.28
N ARG A 276 22.63 -0.72 -9.62
CA ARG A 276 21.85 -0.74 -8.38
C ARG A 276 20.38 -0.86 -8.73
N TRP A 277 19.77 -1.99 -8.40
CA TRP A 277 18.36 -2.26 -8.70
C TRP A 277 17.42 -1.62 -7.68
N ASP A 278 16.29 -1.09 -8.18
CA ASP A 278 15.22 -0.55 -7.34
C ASP A 278 14.50 -1.67 -6.59
N GLU A 279 14.01 -1.35 -5.39
CA GLU A 279 13.29 -2.31 -4.55
C GLU A 279 12.00 -2.79 -5.22
N ARG A 280 11.77 -4.12 -5.22
CA ARG A 280 10.55 -4.74 -5.74
C ARG A 280 10.10 -5.86 -4.82
N LYS A 281 8.82 -6.21 -4.91
CA LYS A 281 8.20 -7.28 -4.11
C LYS A 281 8.97 -8.59 -4.28
N GLY A 282 9.67 -9.02 -3.23
CA GLY A 282 10.47 -10.25 -3.23
C GLY A 282 11.97 -10.07 -3.43
N MET A 283 12.48 -8.84 -3.56
CA MET A 283 13.92 -8.58 -3.55
C MET A 283 14.25 -7.34 -2.73
N GLN A 284 15.25 -7.45 -1.86
CA GLN A 284 15.77 -6.30 -1.11
C GLN A 284 16.41 -5.33 -2.11
N GLY A 285 15.85 -4.12 -2.19
CA GLY A 285 16.39 -3.06 -3.04
C GLY A 285 17.81 -2.68 -2.64
N GLY A 286 18.54 -2.04 -3.55
CA GLY A 286 19.88 -1.55 -3.27
C GLY A 286 21.01 -2.56 -3.49
N GLN A 287 20.71 -3.80 -3.89
CA GLN A 287 21.73 -4.72 -4.38
C GLN A 287 22.33 -4.19 -5.68
N VAL A 288 23.66 -4.16 -5.73
CA VAL A 288 24.44 -3.82 -6.92
C VAL A 288 24.83 -5.12 -7.61
N LEU A 289 24.37 -5.31 -8.83
CA LEU A 289 24.69 -6.49 -9.63
C LEU A 289 25.35 -6.07 -10.94
N TRP A 290 26.38 -6.81 -11.33
CA TRP A 290 27.07 -6.62 -12.60
C TRP A 290 26.26 -7.19 -13.77
N HIS A 291 26.13 -6.42 -14.86
CA HIS A 291 25.49 -6.84 -16.11
C HIS A 291 26.27 -6.39 -17.34
N ARG A 292 26.14 -7.14 -18.44
CA ARG A 292 26.71 -6.73 -19.73
C ARG A 292 25.91 -5.58 -20.31
N LEU A 293 26.57 -4.61 -20.96
CA LEU A 293 25.88 -3.45 -21.57
C LEU A 293 24.86 -3.87 -22.64
N THR A 294 25.08 -4.99 -23.33
CA THR A 294 24.15 -5.54 -24.32
C THR A 294 22.85 -6.08 -23.71
N GLU A 295 22.84 -6.36 -22.40
CA GLU A 295 21.66 -6.82 -21.67
C GLU A 295 20.86 -5.65 -21.09
N LEU A 296 21.37 -4.43 -21.15
CA LEU A 296 20.74 -3.24 -20.60
C LEU A 296 20.11 -2.41 -21.74
N ARG A 297 18.96 -1.81 -21.45
CA ARG A 297 18.36 -0.74 -22.26
C ARG A 297 18.22 0.52 -21.42
N LEU A 298 18.43 1.68 -22.03
CA LEU A 298 18.14 2.96 -21.39
C LEU A 298 16.62 3.09 -21.19
N LEU A 299 16.22 3.73 -20.09
CA LEU A 299 14.83 4.09 -19.81
C LEU A 299 14.57 5.57 -20.06
#